data_AF-A0A0F8V9W1-F1
#
_entry.id   AF-A0A0F8V9W1-F1
#
_cell.length_a   1.000
_cell.length_b   1.000
_cell.length_c   1.000
_cell.angle_alpha   90.00
_cell.angle_beta   90.00
_cell.angle_gamma   90.00
#
_symmetry.space_group_name_H-M   'P 1'
#
loop_
_entity.id
_entity.type
_entity.pdbx_description
1 polymer ?
#
loop_
_entity_poly.entity_id
_entity_poly.type
_entity_poly.pdbx_seq_one_letter_code
_entity_poly.pdbx_strand_id
1 'polypeptide(L)' 'MTQETIKVEGMSCGHCVMRVKKAIEGLEGVKKVDVSLENKQAVVEFDEGITDVVKIKAVVKETGYEPV' A
#
# COMPACT_ATOMS: atom_id res chain seq x y z
N MET A 1 15.46 5.96 -1.37
CA MET A 1 14.34 5.85 -0.40
C MET A 1 13.38 6.99 -0.65
N THR A 2 12.17 6.62 -1.05
CA THR A 2 11.10 7.54 -1.42
C THR A 2 9.82 7.13 -0.72
N GLN A 3 9.00 8.13 -0.41
CA GLN A 3 7.70 7.97 0.21
C GLN A 3 6.64 8.33 -0.83
N GLU A 4 5.66 7.45 -1.02
CA GLU A 4 4.50 7.77 -1.83
C GLU A 4 3.19 7.46 -1.10
N THR A 5 2.19 8.29 -1.35
CA THR A 5 0.84 8.16 -0.79
C THR A 5 -0.12 7.70 -1.89
N ILE A 6 -0.73 6.54 -1.69
CA ILE A 6 -1.66 5.91 -2.63
C ILE A 6 -3.04 5.92 -1.99
N LYS A 7 -4.05 6.47 -2.68
CA LYS A 7 -5.43 6.36 -2.21
C LYS A 7 -5.92 4.94 -2.50
N VAL A 8 -6.63 4.35 -1.54
CA VAL A 8 -7.14 2.98 -1.66
C VAL A 8 -8.63 3.00 -1.35
N GLU A 9 -9.43 2.68 -2.36
CA GLU A 9 -10.87 2.56 -2.24
C GLU A 9 -11.30 1.11 -1.91
N GLY A 10 -12.47 0.97 -1.30
CA GLY A 10 -13.01 -0.33 -0.89
C GLY A 10 -12.57 -0.82 0.50
N MET A 11 -11.69 -0.10 1.21
CA MET A 11 -11.41 -0.40 2.62
C MET A 11 -12.62 0.00 3.49
N SER A 12 -13.32 -0.99 4.06
CA SER A 12 -14.51 -0.73 4.91
C SER A 12 -14.34 -1.18 6.36
N CYS A 13 -13.23 -1.81 6.72
CA CYS A 13 -12.98 -2.32 8.07
C CYS A 13 -11.48 -2.37 8.39
N GLY A 14 -11.10 -2.35 9.67
CA GLY A 14 -9.70 -2.45 10.12
C GLY A 14 -8.98 -3.72 9.63
N HIS A 15 -9.71 -4.82 9.38
CA HIS A 15 -9.14 -6.01 8.75
C HIS A 15 -8.70 -5.78 7.30
N CYS A 16 -9.41 -4.94 6.54
CA CYS A 16 -9.04 -4.58 5.16
C CYS A 16 -7.72 -3.80 5.15
N VAL A 17 -7.60 -2.84 6.08
CA VAL A 17 -6.39 -2.02 6.28
C VAL A 17 -5.17 -2.91 6.56
N MET A 18 -5.32 -3.86 7.50
CA MET A 18 -4.23 -4.76 7.87
C MET A 18 -3.81 -5.65 6.70
N ARG A 19 -4.78 -6.11 5.88
CA ARG A 19 -4.50 -6.94 4.71
C ARG A 19 -3.69 -6.18 3.66
N VAL A 20 -4.10 -4.96 3.32
CA VAL A 20 -3.36 -4.09 2.39
C VAL A 20 -1.97 -3.78 2.93
N LYS A 21 -1.89 -3.39 4.21
CA LYS A 21 -0.62 -3.08 4.87
C LYS A 21 0.36 -4.25 4.76
N LYS A 22 -0.06 -5.46 5.18
CA LYS A 22 0.80 -6.65 5.14
C LYS A 22 1.22 -7.03 3.72
N ALA A 23 0.35 -6.87 2.74
CA ALA A 23 0.68 -7.18 1.36
C ALA A 23 1.77 -6.25 0.82
N ILE A 24 1.66 -4.95 1.10
CA ILE A 24 2.68 -3.97 0.71
C ILE A 24 3.97 -4.16 1.52
N GLU A 25 3.90 -4.42 2.83
CA GLU A 25 5.09 -4.70 3.66
C GLU A 25 5.84 -5.96 3.21
N GLY A 26 5.17 -6.90 2.55
CA GLY A 26 5.79 -8.09 1.96
C GLY A 26 6.55 -7.84 0.66
N LEU A 27 6.44 -6.64 0.05
CA LEU A 27 7.18 -6.31 -1.16
C LEU A 27 8.66 -6.05 -0.85
N GLU A 28 9.52 -6.61 -1.67
CA GLU A 28 10.96 -6.38 -1.58
C GLU A 28 11.28 -4.90 -1.85
N GLY A 29 12.12 -4.31 -1.00
CA GLY A 29 12.44 -2.88 -1.07
C GLY A 29 11.45 -1.97 -0.34
N VAL A 30 10.34 -2.47 0.20
CA VAL A 30 9.49 -1.70 1.10
C VAL A 30 10.11 -1.67 2.49
N LYS A 31 10.26 -0.45 3.03
CA LYS A 31 10.81 -0.20 4.36
C LYS A 31 9.74 0.03 5.41
N LYS A 32 8.68 0.74 5.04
CA LYS A 32 7.60 1.10 5.95
C LYS A 32 6.30 1.27 5.20
N VAL A 33 5.21 0.87 5.84
CA VAL A 33 3.85 1.07 5.33
C VAL A 33 2.98 1.57 6.46
N ASP A 34 2.27 2.66 6.19
CA ASP A 34 1.23 3.19 7.05
C ASP A 34 -0.08 3.25 6.27
N VAL A 35 -1.15 2.64 6.78
CA VAL A 35 -2.44 2.63 6.09
C VAL A 35 -3.48 3.26 7.00
N SER A 36 -4.10 4.31 6.50
CA SER A 36 -5.08 5.12 7.20
C SER A 36 -6.47 4.90 6.61
N LEU A 37 -7.35 4.24 7.37
CA LEU A 37 -8.77 4.08 6.99
C LEU A 37 -9.50 5.42 6.96
N GLU A 38 -9.22 6.28 7.93
CA GLU A 38 -9.84 7.61 8.06
C GLU A 38 -9.58 8.47 6.82
N ASN A 39 -8.34 8.42 6.32
CA ASN A 39 -7.92 9.15 5.13
C ASN A 39 -8.05 8.34 3.84
N LYS A 40 -8.50 7.09 3.90
CA LYS A 40 -8.61 6.14 2.77
C LYS A 40 -7.35 6.07 1.90
N GLN A 41 -6.18 6.02 2.55
CA GLN A 41 -4.89 6.05 1.86
C GLN A 41 -3.85 5.15 2.53
N ALA A 42 -2.87 4.71 1.75
CA ALA A 42 -1.68 3.98 2.16
C ALA A 42 -0.44 4.81 1.84
N VAL A 43 0.33 5.16 2.86
CA VAL A 43 1.65 5.79 2.74
C VAL A 43 2.71 4.70 2.77
N VAL A 44 3.54 4.65 1.75
CA VAL A 44 4.54 3.59 1.56
C VAL A 44 5.91 4.23 1.39
N GLU A 45 6.84 3.85 2.25
CA GLU A 45 8.26 4.16 2.11
C GLU A 45 8.97 2.95 1.49
N PHE A 46 9.57 3.16 0.32
CA PHE A 46 10.22 2.10 -0.46
C PHE A 46 11.50 2.60 -1.13
N ASP A 47 12.31 1.65 -1.59
CA ASP A 47 13.49 1.93 -2.39
C ASP A 47 13.18 1.86 -3.88
N GLU A 48 13.26 3.01 -4.57
CA GLU A 48 13.02 3.16 -6.02
C GLU A 48 14.00 2.34 -6.89
N GLY A 49 15.09 1.81 -6.33
CA GLY A 49 15.95 0.88 -7.04
C GLY A 49 15.42 -0.56 -7.10
N ILE A 50 14.45 -0.91 -6.25
CA ILE A 50 13.94 -2.28 -6.07
C ILE A 50 12.43 -2.36 -6.37
N THR A 51 11.67 -1.39 -5.85
CA THR A 51 10.21 -1.32 -5.96
C THR A 51 9.77 0.03 -6.49
N ASP A 52 8.64 0.04 -7.17
CA ASP A 52 8.01 1.23 -7.71
C ASP A 52 6.54 1.28 -7.31
N VAL A 53 5.97 2.47 -7.40
CA VAL A 53 4.55 2.76 -7.19
C VAL A 53 3.66 1.80 -7.97
N VAL A 54 4.04 1.45 -9.21
CA VAL A 54 3.28 0.54 -10.07
C VAL A 54 3.19 -0.86 -9.46
N LYS A 55 4.29 -1.38 -8.90
CA LYS A 55 4.31 -2.68 -8.22
C LYS A 55 3.46 -2.64 -6.94
N ILE A 56 3.57 -1.55 -6.19
CA ILE A 56 2.78 -1.35 -4.97
C ILE A 56 1.28 -1.34 -5.30
N LYS A 57 0.86 -0.57 -6.30
CA LYS A 57 -0.53 -0.53 -6.77
C LYS A 57 -1.00 -1.90 -7.27
N ALA A 58 -0.14 -2.66 -7.96
CA ALA A 58 -0.46 -4.02 -8.40
C ALA A 58 -0.78 -4.93 -7.21
N VAL A 59 0.04 -4.91 -6.16
CA VAL A 59 -0.20 -5.71 -4.95
C VAL A 59 -1.49 -5.29 -4.24
N VAL A 60 -1.78 -3.99 -4.16
CA VAL A 60 -3.07 -3.51 -3.62
C VAL A 60 -4.24 -4.11 -4.42
N LYS A 61 -4.12 -4.14 -5.75
CA LYS A 61 -5.12 -4.75 -6.63
C LYS A 61 -5.25 -6.27 -6.44
N GLU A 62 -4.14 -6.98 -6.24
CA GLU A 62 -4.15 -8.42 -5.93
C GLU A 62 -4.84 -8.75 -4.60
N THR A 63 -4.80 -7.82 -3.63
CA THR A 63 -5.56 -7.98 -2.39
C THR A 63 -7.06 -7.75 -2.53
N GLY A 64 -7.52 -7.29 -3.70
CA GLY A 64 -8.93 -7.06 -4.04
C GLY A 64 -9.42 -5.64 -3.79
N TYR A 65 -8.52 -4.64 -3.71
CA TYR A 65 -8.86 -3.23 -3.54
C TYR A 65 -8.38 -2.40 -4.72
N GLU A 66 -9.01 -1.24 -4.95
CA GLU A 66 -8.66 -0.37 -6.07
C GLU A 66 -7.80 0.81 -5.60
N PRO A 67 -6.53 0.89 -6.03
CA PRO A 67 -5.73 2.09 -5.81
C PRO A 67 -6.11 3.18 -6.83
N VAL A 68 -6.42 4.37 -6.35
CA VAL A 68 -6.80 5.56 -7.14
C VAL A 68 -5.72 6.64 -7.11
#